data_AF-A0A7S2LC76-F1
#
_entry.id   AF-A0A7S2LC76-F1
#
_cell.length_a   1.000
_cell.length_b   1.000
_cell.length_c   1.000
_cell.angle_alpha   90.00
_cell.angle_beta   90.00
_cell.angle_gamma   90.00
#
_symmetry.space_group_name_H-M   'P 1'
#
loop_
_entity.id
_entity.type
_entity.pdbx_description
1 polymer ?
#
loop_
_entity_poly.entity_id
_entity_poly.type
_entity_poly.pdbx_seq_one_letter_code
_entity_poly.pdbx_strand_id
1 'polypeptide(L)'
;RLAALLLAWVLMGYNYAWLSSTRFVAASTTNAVFQSSAAMVYAASVPLFGEPVTPLRLVGIAFMMLGSMLASHSDADGGTPSRTMSKASIGVCLALIAAVGVSVYQVAFRYMFGHLKNDVRFLAFFSAWVSVWHVLTVLPALYLASAVNFEALVWP
;
A
#
# COMPACT_ATOMS: atom_id res chain seq x y z
N ARG A 1 0.42 10.04 19.64
CA ARG A 1 1.53 9.07 19.83
C ARG A 1 1.09 7.64 19.51
N LEU A 2 0.10 7.07 20.20
CA LEU A 2 -0.46 5.73 19.90
C LEU A 2 -0.98 5.61 18.44
N ALA A 3 -1.62 6.66 17.93
CA ALA A 3 -2.03 6.73 16.53
C ALA A 3 -0.86 6.56 15.53
N ALA A 4 0.31 7.13 15.83
CA ALA A 4 1.50 7.02 14.99
C ALA A 4 2.06 5.59 15.00
N LEU A 5 1.96 4.88 16.12
CA LEU A 5 2.33 3.47 16.22
C LEU A 5 1.39 2.59 15.38
N LEU A 6 0.07 2.78 15.49
CA LEU A 6 -0.90 2.03 14.68
C LEU A 6 -0.65 2.29 13.19
N LEU A 7 -0.50 3.55 12.80
CA LEU A 7 -0.24 3.92 11.42
C LEU A 7 1.12 3.41 10.93
N ALA A 8 2.15 3.34 11.78
CA ALA A 8 3.43 2.72 11.44
C ALA A 8 3.29 1.21 11.17
N TRP A 9 2.49 0.50 11.96
CA TRP A 9 2.22 -0.93 11.73
C TRP A 9 1.42 -1.19 10.45
N VAL A 10 0.39 -0.38 10.19
CA VAL A 10 -0.36 -0.48 8.92
C VAL A 10 0.55 -0.14 7.73
N LEU A 11 1.38 0.90 7.86
CA LEU A 11 2.36 1.30 6.85
C LEU A 11 3.30 0.13 6.53
N MET A 12 3.89 -0.48 7.55
CA MET A 12 4.78 -1.62 7.36
C MET A 12 4.04 -2.82 6.77
N GLY A 13 2.84 -3.12 7.27
CA GLY A 13 2.06 -4.28 6.83
C GLY A 13 1.70 -4.24 5.34
N TYR A 14 1.24 -3.10 4.82
CA TYR A 14 0.94 -3.01 3.40
C TYR A 14 2.21 -3.00 2.55
N ASN A 15 3.30 -2.36 3.01
CA ASN A 15 4.58 -2.36 2.28
C ASN A 15 5.17 -3.76 2.21
N TYR A 16 5.02 -4.53 3.28
CA TYR A 16 5.41 -5.94 3.33
C TYR A 16 4.61 -6.78 2.32
N ALA A 17 3.28 -6.60 2.29
CA ALA A 17 2.42 -7.29 1.31
C ALA A 17 2.78 -6.90 -0.13
N TRP A 18 3.09 -5.62 -0.38
CA TRP A 18 3.54 -5.13 -1.68
C TRP A 18 4.87 -5.78 -2.09
N LEU A 19 5.87 -5.78 -1.22
CA LEU A 19 7.17 -6.39 -1.51
C LEU A 19 7.05 -7.91 -1.70
N SER A 20 6.22 -8.55 -0.89
CA SER A 20 5.92 -9.98 -1.03
C SER A 20 5.24 -10.28 -2.36
N SER A 21 4.34 -9.42 -2.87
CA SER A 21 3.74 -9.55 -4.20
C SER A 21 4.80 -9.57 -5.31
N THR A 22 5.82 -8.71 -5.22
CA THR A 22 6.88 -8.64 -6.24
C THR A 22 7.75 -9.91 -6.32
N ARG A 23 7.65 -10.82 -5.33
CA ARG A 23 8.28 -12.15 -5.41
C ARG A 23 7.54 -13.11 -6.35
N PHE A 24 6.29 -12.81 -6.68
CA PHE A 24 5.40 -13.70 -7.44
C PHE A 24 4.96 -13.13 -8.79
N VAL A 25 4.86 -11.81 -8.92
CA VAL A 25 4.48 -11.11 -10.15
C VAL A 25 5.42 -9.94 -10.41
N ALA A 26 5.46 -9.46 -11.66
CA ALA A 26 6.25 -8.29 -12.02
C ALA A 26 5.88 -7.08 -11.15
N ALA A 27 6.88 -6.23 -10.86
CA ALA A 27 6.67 -5.01 -10.09
C ALA A 27 5.67 -4.06 -10.77
N SER A 28 5.63 -4.04 -12.11
CA SER A 28 4.63 -3.32 -12.91
C SER A 28 3.20 -3.80 -12.62
N THR A 29 2.97 -5.11 -12.66
CA THR A 29 1.67 -5.71 -12.33
C THR A 29 1.27 -5.41 -10.88
N THR A 30 2.21 -5.54 -9.93
CA THR A 30 1.97 -5.18 -8.52
C THR A 30 1.56 -3.71 -8.41
N ASN A 31 2.28 -2.81 -9.10
CA ASN A 31 1.99 -1.39 -9.08
C ASN A 31 0.63 -1.06 -9.70
N ALA A 32 0.25 -1.69 -10.79
CA ALA A 32 -1.07 -1.44 -11.37
C ALA A 32 -2.21 -1.86 -10.46
N VAL A 33 -2.09 -3.03 -9.83
CA VAL A 33 -3.05 -3.47 -8.82
C VAL A 33 -3.05 -2.50 -7.63
N PHE A 34 -1.87 -2.04 -7.19
CA PHE A 34 -1.74 -1.10 -6.09
C PHE A 34 -2.40 0.27 -6.38
N GLN A 35 -2.41 0.72 -7.65
CA GLN A 35 -3.11 1.97 -8.04
C GLN A 35 -4.63 1.90 -7.85
N SER A 36 -5.22 0.70 -7.82
CA SER A 36 -6.66 0.56 -7.48
C SER A 36 -6.99 1.09 -6.07
N SER A 37 -5.99 1.22 -5.19
CA SER A 37 -6.15 1.81 -3.86
C SER A 37 -6.72 3.22 -3.89
N ALA A 38 -6.38 4.04 -4.89
CA ALA A 38 -6.91 5.40 -5.00
C ALA A 38 -8.41 5.41 -5.35
N ALA A 39 -8.89 4.44 -6.13
CA ALA A 39 -10.32 4.23 -6.35
C ALA A 39 -11.02 3.81 -5.04
N MET A 40 -10.40 2.93 -4.25
CA MET A 40 -10.92 2.51 -2.94
C MET A 40 -10.96 3.67 -1.93
N VAL A 41 -9.91 4.51 -1.90
CA VAL A 41 -9.85 5.71 -1.05
C VAL A 41 -10.98 6.66 -1.43
N TYR A 42 -11.21 6.88 -2.72
CA TYR A 42 -12.31 7.71 -3.17
C TYR A 42 -13.67 7.12 -2.77
N ALA A 43 -13.88 5.82 -3.01
CA ALA A 43 -15.11 5.12 -2.64
C ALA A 43 -15.38 5.20 -1.13
N ALA A 44 -14.36 5.06 -0.29
CA ALA A 44 -14.48 5.22 1.16
C ALA A 44 -14.67 6.68 1.59
N SER A 45 -14.14 7.64 0.83
CA SER A 45 -14.20 9.05 1.19
C SER A 45 -15.61 9.65 1.10
N VAL A 46 -16.42 9.19 0.15
CA VAL A 46 -17.81 9.66 -0.04
C VAL A 46 -18.67 9.41 1.20
N PRO A 47 -18.82 8.18 1.74
CA PRO A 47 -19.64 7.94 2.93
C PRO A 47 -18.99 8.48 4.21
N LEU A 48 -17.66 8.48 4.33
CA LEU A 48 -16.99 8.87 5.58
C LEU A 48 -16.85 10.38 5.76
N PHE A 49 -16.62 11.13 4.68
CA PHE A 49 -16.39 12.58 4.74
C PHE A 49 -17.54 13.39 4.14
N GLY A 50 -18.58 12.74 3.58
CA GLY A 50 -19.72 13.41 2.98
C GLY A 50 -19.35 14.26 1.76
N GLU A 51 -18.30 13.88 1.04
CA GLU A 51 -17.80 14.67 -0.07
C GLU A 51 -18.73 14.60 -1.29
N PRO A 52 -18.95 15.73 -1.99
CA PRO A 52 -19.73 15.72 -3.22
C PRO A 52 -19.00 14.92 -4.29
N VAL A 53 -19.73 14.02 -4.93
CA VAL A 53 -19.25 13.27 -6.09
C VAL A 53 -19.16 14.22 -7.27
N THR A 54 -17.96 14.70 -7.59
CA THR A 54 -17.74 15.56 -8.74
C THR A 54 -17.35 14.74 -9.98
N PRO A 55 -17.93 15.01 -11.16
CA PRO A 55 -17.61 14.29 -12.39
C PRO A 55 -16.11 14.30 -12.72
N LEU A 56 -15.42 15.41 -12.43
CA LEU A 56 -13.99 15.56 -12.67
C LEU A 56 -13.16 14.53 -11.87
N ARG A 57 -13.55 14.20 -10.65
CA ARG A 57 -12.86 13.18 -9.83
C ARG A 57 -13.08 11.78 -10.37
N LEU A 58 -14.30 11.48 -10.83
CA LEU A 58 -14.61 10.20 -11.47
C LEU A 58 -13.80 10.00 -12.76
N VAL A 59 -13.71 11.05 -13.58
CA VAL A 59 -12.87 11.04 -14.79
C VAL A 59 -11.40 10.83 -14.42
N GLY A 60 -10.88 11.52 -13.40
CA GLY A 60 -9.51 11.33 -12.91
C GLY A 60 -9.21 9.88 -12.48
N ILE A 61 -10.13 9.25 -11.74
CA ILE A 61 -9.99 7.85 -11.33
C ILE A 61 -10.02 6.92 -12.54
N ALA A 62 -10.91 7.16 -13.51
CA ALA A 62 -10.97 6.37 -14.74
C ALA A 62 -9.67 6.46 -15.53
N PHE A 63 -9.11 7.66 -15.73
CA PHE A 63 -7.82 7.86 -16.39
C PHE A 63 -6.66 7.19 -15.65
N MET A 64 -6.65 7.27 -14.32
CA MET A 64 -5.62 6.61 -13.50
C MET A 64 -5.70 5.08 -13.63
N MET A 65 -6.90 4.50 -13.62
CA MET A 65 -7.09 3.05 -13.83
C MET A 65 -6.66 2.64 -15.24
N LEU A 66 -7.03 3.40 -16.27
CA LEU A 66 -6.61 3.14 -17.65
C LEU A 66 -5.09 3.23 -17.81
N GLY A 67 -4.46 4.28 -17.26
CA GLY A 67 -3.02 4.45 -17.29
C GLY A 67 -2.28 3.31 -16.58
N SER A 68 -2.80 2.86 -15.43
CA SER A 68 -2.31 1.68 -14.70
C SER A 68 -2.37 0.40 -15.56
N MET A 69 -3.49 0.15 -16.23
CA MET A 69 -3.65 -1.02 -17.11
C MET A 69 -2.70 -0.99 -18.30
N LEU A 70 -2.57 0.16 -18.96
CA LEU A 70 -1.65 0.34 -20.09
C LEU A 70 -0.19 0.12 -19.66
N ALA A 71 0.21 0.66 -18.51
CA ALA A 71 1.56 0.52 -17.98
C ALA A 71 1.93 -0.92 -17.59
N SER A 72 0.95 -1.78 -17.32
CA SER A 72 1.20 -3.20 -16.97
C SER A 72 1.19 -4.15 -18.15
N HIS A 73 0.59 -3.77 -19.28
CA HIS A 73 0.50 -4.64 -20.45
C HIS A 73 1.87 -4.80 -21.15
N SER A 74 2.74 -3.80 -21.01
CA SER A 74 4.07 -3.77 -21.65
C SER A 74 5.03 -4.88 -21.20
N ASP A 75 4.74 -5.58 -20.09
CA ASP A 75 5.60 -6.61 -19.53
C ASP A 75 5.08 -8.06 -19.75
N ALA A 76 3.95 -8.23 -20.45
CA ALA A 76 3.24 -9.52 -20.53
C ALA A 76 3.71 -10.48 -21.65
N ASP A 77 4.61 -10.06 -22.54
CA ASP A 77 4.96 -10.82 -23.77
C ASP A 77 5.98 -11.99 -23.57
N GLY A 78 6.36 -12.34 -22.34
CA GLY A 78 7.32 -13.42 -22.04
C GLY A 78 6.69 -14.68 -21.44
N GLY A 79 5.98 -15.48 -22.24
CA GLY A 79 5.22 -16.65 -21.75
C GLY A 79 6.02 -17.92 -21.42
N THR A 80 5.74 -18.53 -20.24
CA THR A 80 5.85 -19.98 -20.01
C THR A 80 4.65 -20.49 -19.19
N PRO A 81 4.11 -21.70 -19.46
CA PRO A 81 2.71 -22.02 -19.15
C PRO A 81 2.48 -22.77 -17.82
N SER A 82 1.26 -22.57 -17.31
CA SER A 82 0.46 -23.37 -16.35
C SER A 82 0.88 -23.48 -14.88
N ARG A 83 2.15 -23.71 -14.49
CA ARG A 83 2.55 -23.71 -13.05
C ARG A 83 2.70 -22.30 -12.47
N THR A 84 2.89 -21.32 -13.33
CA THR A 84 3.02 -19.89 -13.04
C THR A 84 1.70 -19.24 -12.64
N MET A 85 0.54 -19.77 -13.09
CA MET A 85 -0.76 -19.14 -12.83
C MET A 85 -1.12 -19.11 -11.34
N SER A 86 -0.89 -20.21 -10.60
CA SER A 86 -1.20 -20.25 -9.16
C SER A 86 -0.33 -19.27 -8.36
N LYS A 87 0.96 -19.15 -8.69
CA LYS A 87 1.87 -18.18 -8.06
C LYS A 87 1.50 -16.75 -8.43
N ALA A 88 1.15 -16.50 -9.70
CA ALA A 88 0.72 -15.19 -10.15
C ALA A 88 -0.56 -14.71 -9.42
N SER A 89 -1.54 -15.60 -9.22
CA SER A 89 -2.74 -15.27 -8.43
C SER A 89 -2.41 -14.88 -7.00
N ILE A 90 -1.48 -15.59 -6.33
CA ILE A 90 -1.03 -15.23 -4.98
C ILE A 90 -0.40 -13.83 -4.98
N GLY A 91 0.45 -13.52 -5.96
CA GLY A 91 1.02 -12.17 -6.11
C GLY A 91 -0.05 -11.10 -6.25
N VAL A 92 -1.01 -11.29 -7.16
CA VAL A 92 -2.13 -10.35 -7.34
C VAL A 92 -2.96 -10.18 -6.06
N CYS A 93 -3.23 -11.27 -5.32
CA CYS A 93 -3.92 -11.20 -4.04
C CYS A 93 -3.13 -10.40 -2.99
N LEU A 94 -1.81 -10.59 -2.90
CA LEU A 94 -0.94 -9.82 -2.02
C LEU A 94 -0.90 -8.33 -2.40
N ALA A 95 -0.86 -8.03 -3.71
CA ALA A 95 -0.95 -6.65 -4.20
C ALA A 95 -2.31 -6.00 -3.86
N LEU A 96 -3.41 -6.75 -3.94
CA LEU A 96 -4.73 -6.27 -3.53
C LEU A 96 -4.80 -6.02 -2.02
N ILE A 97 -4.23 -6.92 -1.20
CA ILE A 97 -4.12 -6.70 0.25
C ILE A 97 -3.31 -5.44 0.55
N ALA A 98 -2.20 -5.24 -0.16
CA ALA A 98 -1.41 -4.02 -0.05
C ALA A 98 -2.23 -2.77 -0.45
N ALA A 99 -3.00 -2.85 -1.55
CA ALA A 99 -3.89 -1.79 -2.01
C ALA A 99 -4.94 -1.43 -0.97
N VAL A 100 -5.60 -2.42 -0.36
CA VAL A 100 -6.56 -2.20 0.73
C VAL A 100 -5.86 -1.59 1.95
N GLY A 101 -4.69 -2.11 2.33
CA GLY A 101 -3.91 -1.61 3.46
C GLY A 101 -3.52 -0.14 3.32
N VAL A 102 -3.05 0.28 2.14
CA VAL A 102 -2.74 1.69 1.89
C VAL A 102 -4.00 2.56 1.85
N SER A 103 -5.13 2.04 1.33
CA SER A 103 -6.39 2.78 1.37
C SER A 103 -6.88 3.02 2.80
N VAL A 104 -6.82 1.98 3.64
CA VAL A 104 -7.12 2.10 5.07
C VAL A 104 -6.20 3.11 5.74
N TYR A 105 -4.90 3.05 5.47
CA TYR A 105 -3.92 4.01 5.99
C TYR A 105 -4.29 5.45 5.59
N GLN A 106 -4.54 5.71 4.32
CA GLN A 106 -4.86 7.06 3.83
C GLN A 106 -6.18 7.60 4.41
N VAL A 107 -7.21 6.76 4.45
CA VAL A 107 -8.52 7.12 5.01
C VAL A 107 -8.43 7.36 6.51
N ALA A 108 -7.76 6.48 7.26
CA ALA A 108 -7.56 6.64 8.70
C ALA A 108 -6.71 7.87 9.03
N PHE A 109 -5.61 8.08 8.30
CA PHE A 109 -4.77 9.27 8.47
C PHE A 109 -5.58 10.55 8.23
N ARG A 110 -6.37 10.58 7.15
CA ARG A 110 -7.24 11.71 6.84
C ARG A 110 -8.33 11.91 7.89
N TYR A 111 -8.92 10.84 8.40
CA TYR A 111 -9.94 10.89 9.43
C TYR A 111 -9.40 11.49 10.74
N MET A 112 -8.21 11.05 11.17
CA MET A 112 -7.61 11.48 12.42
C MET A 112 -6.95 12.86 12.35
N PHE A 113 -6.31 13.18 11.22
CA PHE A 113 -5.42 14.34 11.09
C PHE A 113 -5.78 15.26 9.92
N GLY A 114 -6.97 15.11 9.33
CA GLY A 114 -7.39 15.90 8.18
C GLY A 114 -7.37 17.42 8.40
N HIS A 115 -7.54 17.87 9.64
CA HIS A 115 -7.46 19.28 10.04
C HIS A 115 -6.01 19.81 10.15
N LEU A 116 -5.02 18.93 10.33
CA LEU A 116 -3.60 19.27 10.48
C LEU A 116 -2.77 18.95 9.22
N LYS A 117 -3.39 18.43 8.16
CA LYS A 117 -2.69 18.02 6.93
C LYS A 117 -1.90 19.13 6.24
N ASN A 118 -2.24 20.40 6.49
CA ASN A 118 -1.57 21.56 5.91
C ASN A 118 -0.44 22.10 6.81
N ASP A 119 -0.33 21.62 8.05
CA ASP A 119 0.73 22.03 8.96
C ASP A 119 1.98 21.16 8.74
N VAL A 120 2.97 21.74 8.08
CA VAL A 120 4.26 21.09 7.80
C VAL A 120 4.98 20.66 9.08
N ARG A 121 4.84 21.41 10.19
CA ARG A 121 5.48 21.07 11.46
C ARG A 121 4.87 19.82 12.06
N PHE A 122 3.54 19.72 12.00
CA PHE A 122 2.82 18.52 12.43
C PHE A 122 3.24 17.31 11.59
N LEU A 123 3.28 17.45 10.26
CA LEU A 123 3.70 16.36 9.36
C LEU A 123 5.13 15.90 9.64
N ALA A 124 6.07 16.82 9.81
CA ALA A 124 7.46 16.50 10.14
C ALA A 124 7.60 15.80 11.50
N PHE A 125 6.87 16.29 12.51
CA PHE A 125 6.85 15.65 13.83
C PHE A 125 6.23 14.26 13.77
N PHE A 126 5.12 14.11 13.05
CA PHE A 126 4.43 12.84 12.89
C PHE A 126 5.28 11.82 12.14
N SER A 127 5.91 12.21 11.02
CA SER A 127 6.78 11.33 10.25
C SER A 127 8.01 10.91 11.07
N ALA A 128 8.62 11.82 11.83
CA ALA A 128 9.71 11.50 12.75
C ALA A 128 9.28 10.44 13.79
N TRP A 129 8.08 10.56 14.36
CA TRP A 129 7.56 9.56 15.28
C TRP A 129 7.28 8.22 14.61
N VAL A 130 6.76 8.22 13.38
CA VAL A 130 6.58 6.99 12.60
C VAL A 130 7.95 6.31 12.39
N SER A 131 9.00 7.05 12.03
CA SER A 131 10.36 6.51 11.91
C SER A 131 10.89 5.93 13.22
N VAL A 132 10.67 6.61 14.34
CA VAL A 132 11.04 6.09 15.67
C VAL A 132 10.33 4.76 15.95
N TRP A 133 9.03 4.66 15.67
CA TRP A 133 8.30 3.40 15.85
C TRP A 133 8.79 2.29 14.91
N HIS A 134 9.21 2.61 13.69
CA HIS A 134 9.83 1.60 12.83
C HIS A 134 11.11 1.03 13.46
N VAL A 135 11.96 1.88 14.02
CA VAL A 135 13.18 1.42 14.70
C VAL A 135 12.86 0.64 15.98
N LEU A 136 11.89 1.09 16.77
CA LEU A 136 11.59 0.51 18.09
C LEU A 136 10.73 -0.75 18.04
N THR A 137 9.84 -0.89 17.06
CA THR A 137 8.89 -2.03 17.02
C THR A 137 9.02 -2.86 15.76
N VAL A 138 9.20 -2.22 14.60
CA VAL A 138 9.27 -2.96 13.33
C VAL A 138 10.59 -3.71 13.20
N LEU A 139 11.74 -3.06 13.45
CA LEU A 139 13.04 -3.72 13.35
C LEU A 139 13.19 -4.92 14.32
N PRO A 140 12.82 -4.81 15.61
CA PRO A 140 12.85 -5.95 16.50
C PRO A 140 11.89 -7.06 16.06
N ALA A 141 10.69 -6.72 15.56
CA ALA A 141 9.75 -7.71 15.04
C ALA A 141 10.31 -8.45 13.82
N LEU A 142 11.01 -7.75 12.91
CA LEU A 142 11.69 -8.37 11.77
C LEU A 142 12.84 -9.28 12.23
N TYR A 143 13.63 -8.84 13.21
CA TYR A 143 14.70 -9.67 13.77
C TYR A 143 14.15 -10.94 14.43
N LEU A 144 13.05 -10.82 15.19
CA LEU A 144 12.34 -11.97 15.76
C LEU A 144 11.77 -12.89 14.68
N ALA A 145 11.17 -12.34 13.63
CA ALA A 145 10.67 -13.13 12.50
C ALA A 145 11.80 -13.91 11.82
N SER A 146 12.99 -13.31 11.69
CA SER A 146 14.17 -13.99 11.18
C SER A 146 14.70 -15.06 12.13
N ALA A 147 14.71 -14.81 13.45
CA ALA A 147 15.11 -15.82 14.43
C ALA A 147 14.23 -17.08 14.41
N VAL A 148 12.95 -16.93 14.02
CA VAL A 148 11.98 -18.03 13.89
C VAL A 148 12.02 -18.67 12.49
N ASN A 149 12.94 -18.26 11.60
CA ASN A 149 13.01 -18.67 10.20
C ASN A 149 11.74 -18.37 9.39
N PHE A 150 10.93 -17.39 9.82
CA PHE A 150 9.78 -16.93 9.05
C PHE A 150 10.24 -16.16 7.81
N GLU A 151 11.32 -15.40 7.93
CA GLU A 151 11.91 -14.64 6.82
C GLU A 151 13.42 -14.51 6.98
N ALA A 152 14.19 -14.85 5.94
CA ALA A 152 15.64 -14.72 5.97
C ALA A 152 16.03 -13.24 5.80
N LEU A 153 16.60 -12.65 6.84
CA LEU A 153 17.19 -11.31 6.78
C LEU A 153 18.50 -11.38 6.00
N VAL A 154 18.49 -10.91 4.75
CA VAL A 154 19.70 -10.72 3.95
C VAL A 154 20.26 -9.34 4.27
N TRP A 155 21.37 -9.31 4.99
CA TRP A 155 22.11 -8.06 5.21
C TRP A 155 22.90 -7.72 3.93
N PRO A 156 22.90 -6.44 3.51
CA PRO A 156 23.78 -5.99 2.43
C PRO A 156 25.26 -6.13 2.80
#